data_AF-A0A2M6ZNY9-F1
#
_entry.id   AF-A0A2M6ZNY9-F1
#
_cell.length_a   1.000
_cell.length_b   1.000
_cell.length_c   1.000
_cell.angle_alpha   90.00
_cell.angle_beta   90.00
_cell.angle_gamma   90.00
#
_symmetry.space_group_name_H-M   'P 1'
#
loop_
_entity.id
_entity.type
_entity.pdbx_description
1 polymer ?
#
loop_
_entity_poly.entity_id
_entity_poly.type
_entity_poly.pdbx_seq_one_letter_code
_entity_poly.pdbx_strand_id
1 'polypeptide(L)'
;MPTTATAPRDWKFRLLHREARPRRLILEGHASPPYERPYHDELFFYAVVGLDFLSLEVSRDFDGERLLDYLFAQLGAPEEPPRIQVGGRQDEEEGALLLVEWRFPAGGRPAMLRRLEEIMGQSLEK
;
A
#
# COMPACT_ATOMS: atom_id res chain seq x y z
N MET A 1 12.74 26.91 -21.99
CA MET A 1 11.87 25.89 -22.64
C MET A 1 11.28 25.03 -21.54
N PRO A 2 9.98 25.11 -21.22
CA PRO A 2 9.38 24.20 -20.24
C PRO A 2 8.82 23.01 -21.02
N THR A 3 9.48 21.85 -20.95
CA THR A 3 8.88 20.62 -21.46
C THR A 3 7.97 20.06 -20.39
N THR A 4 6.67 20.22 -20.63
CA THR A 4 5.57 19.65 -19.88
C THR A 4 5.65 18.13 -19.92
N ALA A 5 5.95 17.52 -18.77
CA ALA A 5 5.57 16.15 -18.46
C ALA A 5 5.25 16.14 -16.96
N THR A 6 4.03 16.53 -16.61
CA THR A 6 3.47 16.16 -15.33
C THR A 6 3.31 14.64 -15.41
N ALA A 7 4.36 13.91 -15.04
CA ALA A 7 4.24 12.48 -14.82
C ALA A 7 3.01 12.24 -13.95
N PRO A 8 2.26 11.14 -14.14
CA PRO A 8 1.34 10.69 -13.11
C PRO A 8 2.14 10.77 -11.80
N ARG A 9 1.67 11.49 -10.79
CA ARG A 9 2.36 11.47 -9.48
C ARG A 9 1.86 10.31 -8.62
N ASP A 10 0.73 9.76 -9.02
CA ASP A 10 -0.08 8.87 -8.22
C ASP A 10 0.04 7.45 -8.75
N TRP A 11 0.20 6.52 -7.81
CA TRP A 11 0.13 5.09 -8.07
C TRP A 11 -1.29 4.70 -8.48
N LYS A 12 -1.40 3.73 -9.40
CA LYS A 12 -2.69 3.17 -9.81
C LYS A 12 -2.93 1.88 -9.05
N PHE A 13 -4.09 1.76 -8.40
CA PHE A 13 -4.44 0.58 -7.61
C PHE A 13 -5.58 -0.18 -8.28
N ARG A 14 -5.42 -1.49 -8.40
CA ARG A 14 -6.46 -2.41 -8.90
C ARG A 14 -6.72 -3.47 -7.84
N LEU A 15 -7.88 -3.42 -7.20
CA LEU A 15 -8.29 -4.43 -6.23
C LEU A 15 -8.74 -5.70 -6.95
N LEU A 16 -8.19 -6.83 -6.54
CA LEU A 16 -8.59 -8.16 -7.00
C LEU A 16 -9.56 -8.80 -6.02
N HIS A 17 -9.25 -8.69 -4.73
CA HIS A 17 -10.04 -9.29 -3.67
C HIS A 17 -10.29 -8.30 -2.54
N ARG A 18 -11.49 -8.38 -1.97
CA ARG A 18 -11.92 -7.59 -0.82
C ARG A 18 -12.77 -8.44 0.10
N GLU A 19 -12.31 -8.59 1.33
CA GLU A 19 -12.99 -9.39 2.34
C GLU A 19 -13.23 -8.58 3.61
N ALA A 20 -14.51 -8.34 3.92
CA ALA A 20 -14.91 -7.71 5.17
C ALA A 20 -15.11 -8.77 6.27
N ARG A 21 -14.39 -8.62 7.37
CA ARG A 21 -14.54 -9.42 8.60
C ARG A 21 -14.97 -8.52 9.76
N PRO A 22 -15.51 -9.09 10.87
CA PRO A 22 -16.07 -8.31 11.97
C PRO A 22 -15.17 -7.20 12.54
N ARG A 23 -13.84 -7.36 12.46
CA ARG A 23 -12.86 -6.39 12.99
C ARG A 23 -11.76 -5.98 12.02
N ARG A 24 -11.81 -6.46 10.77
CA ARG A 24 -10.77 -6.17 9.78
C ARG A 24 -11.35 -6.12 8.37
N LEU A 25 -10.73 -5.33 7.51
CA LEU A 25 -10.92 -5.37 6.07
C LEU A 25 -9.63 -5.90 5.46
N ILE A 26 -9.74 -6.94 4.65
CA ILE A 26 -8.61 -7.50 3.90
C ILE A 26 -8.75 -7.07 2.44
N LEU A 27 -7.66 -6.56 1.89
CA LEU A 27 -7.54 -6.07 0.53
C LEU A 27 -6.39 -6.79 -0.16
N GLU A 28 -6.63 -7.28 -1.37
CA GLU A 28 -5.60 -7.86 -2.22
C GLU A 28 -5.69 -7.21 -3.58
N GLY A 29 -4.55 -6.87 -4.18
CA GLY A 29 -4.57 -6.16 -5.44
C GLY A 29 -3.20 -5.95 -6.06
N HIS A 30 -3.23 -5.14 -7.10
CA HIS A 30 -2.04 -4.70 -7.82
C HIS A 30 -1.88 -3.19 -7.73
N ALA A 31 -0.63 -2.75 -7.66
CA ALA A 31 -0.22 -1.36 -7.70
C ALA A 31 0.71 -1.14 -8.90
N SER A 32 0.32 -0.25 -9.81
CA SER A 32 1.14 0.17 -10.95
C SER A 32 1.78 1.52 -10.62
N PRO A 33 3.08 1.72 -10.85
CA PRO A 33 3.75 2.94 -10.45
C PRO A 33 3.47 4.05 -11.46
N PRO A 34 3.80 5.29 -11.09
CA PRO A 34 3.68 6.43 -11.99
C PRO A 34 4.72 6.50 -13.13
N TYR A 35 5.78 5.68 -13.10
CA TYR A 35 6.89 5.74 -14.05
C TYR A 35 6.91 4.57 -15.03
N GLU A 36 7.57 4.77 -16.16
CA GLU A 36 7.78 3.73 -17.17
C GLU A 36 8.75 2.67 -16.64
N ARG A 37 8.33 1.40 -16.69
CA ARG A 37 9.15 0.26 -16.28
C ARG A 37 9.67 -0.49 -17.51
N PRO A 38 10.89 -1.04 -17.44
CA PRO A 38 11.36 -1.99 -18.45
C PRO A 38 10.63 -3.35 -18.39
N TYR A 39 9.94 -3.67 -17.28
CA TYR A 39 9.14 -4.88 -17.08
C TYR A 39 7.71 -4.50 -16.68
N HIS A 40 6.70 -5.11 -17.28
CA HIS A 40 5.29 -4.69 -17.18
C HIS A 40 4.50 -5.28 -16.00
N ASP A 41 5.14 -6.07 -15.13
CA ASP A 41 4.42 -6.73 -14.05
C ASP A 41 4.02 -5.72 -12.97
N GLU A 42 2.74 -5.72 -12.62
CA GLU A 42 2.19 -4.88 -11.57
C GLU A 42 2.58 -5.44 -10.20
N LEU A 43 2.95 -4.54 -9.28
CA LEU A 43 3.32 -4.91 -7.92
C LEU A 43 2.11 -5.49 -7.19
N PHE A 44 2.19 -6.75 -6.75
CA PHE A 44 1.15 -7.32 -5.90
C PHE A 44 1.24 -6.76 -4.48
N PHE A 45 0.09 -6.49 -3.87
CA PHE A 45 0.03 -6.07 -2.47
C PHE A 45 -1.09 -6.80 -1.73
N TYR A 46 -0.86 -7.00 -0.44
CA TYR A 46 -1.84 -7.51 0.52
C TYR A 46 -1.95 -6.53 1.69
N ALA A 47 -3.14 -6.05 1.98
CA ALA A 47 -3.40 -5.07 3.04
C ALA A 47 -4.47 -5.55 4.02
N VAL A 48 -4.22 -5.36 5.31
CA VAL A 48 -5.18 -5.60 6.39
C VAL A 48 -5.42 -4.30 7.16
N VAL A 49 -6.64 -3.79 7.04
CA VAL A 49 -7.10 -2.64 7.83
C VAL A 49 -7.80 -3.16 9.09
N GLY A 50 -7.17 -2.96 10.24
CA GLY A 50 -7.71 -3.27 11.56
C GLY A 50 -8.57 -2.14 12.14
N LEU A 51 -8.77 -2.16 13.46
CA LEU A 51 -9.49 -1.11 14.18
C LEU A 51 -8.65 0.16 14.33
N ASP A 52 -7.35 -0.03 14.56
CA ASP A 52 -6.35 0.98 14.93
C ASP A 52 -5.02 0.79 14.17
N PHE A 53 -4.98 -0.14 13.22
CA PHE A 53 -3.78 -0.44 12.45
C PHE A 53 -4.06 -0.67 10.96
N LEU A 54 -3.03 -0.49 10.13
CA LEU A 54 -2.94 -0.96 8.76
C LEU A 54 -1.70 -1.82 8.67
N SER A 55 -1.83 -3.03 8.15
CA SER A 55 -0.69 -3.87 7.77
C SER A 55 -0.66 -3.97 6.26
N LEU A 56 0.51 -3.78 5.64
CA LEU A 56 0.72 -3.92 4.21
C LEU A 56 1.90 -4.86 3.97
N GLU A 57 1.69 -5.83 3.10
CA GLU A 57 2.69 -6.72 2.58
C GLU A 57 2.89 -6.45 1.09
N VAL A 58 4.15 -6.25 0.70
CA VAL A 58 4.59 -6.01 -0.68
C VAL A 58 5.92 -6.73 -0.92
N SER A 59 6.31 -6.90 -2.19
CA SER A 59 7.65 -7.41 -2.49
C SER A 59 8.75 -6.48 -1.96
N ARG A 60 9.87 -7.05 -1.57
CA ARG A 60 11.08 -6.35 -1.15
C ARG A 60 11.95 -6.05 -2.36
N ASP A 61 11.41 -5.25 -3.26
CA ASP A 61 12.13 -4.72 -4.41
C ASP A 61 12.03 -3.19 -4.45
N PHE A 62 12.62 -2.60 -5.48
CA PHE A 62 12.61 -1.15 -5.68
C PHE A 62 11.18 -0.58 -5.72
N ASP A 63 10.23 -1.29 -6.32
CA ASP A 63 8.86 -0.81 -6.46
C ASP A 63 8.10 -0.92 -5.13
N GLY A 64 8.30 -2.00 -4.38
CA GLY A 64 7.73 -2.17 -3.05
C GLY A 64 8.16 -1.08 -2.07
N GLU A 65 9.46 -0.77 -2.01
CA GLU A 65 9.98 0.32 -1.17
C GLU A 65 9.41 1.69 -1.59
N ARG A 66 9.29 1.94 -2.90
CA ARG A 66 8.70 3.19 -3.43
C ARG A 66 7.20 3.30 -3.15
N LEU A 67 6.47 2.19 -3.20
CA LEU A 67 5.06 2.16 -2.85
C LEU A 67 4.89 2.47 -1.36
N LEU A 68 5.73 1.91 -0.50
CA LEU A 68 5.74 2.22 0.92
C LEU A 68 5.96 3.72 1.16
N ASP A 69 7.02 4.30 0.58
CA ASP A 69 7.32 5.74 0.70
C ASP A 69 6.14 6.61 0.26
N TYR A 70 5.50 6.25 -0.85
CA TYR A 70 4.30 6.95 -1.35
C TYR A 70 3.15 6.87 -0.34
N LEU A 71 2.87 5.68 0.20
CA LEU A 71 1.80 5.49 1.18
C LEU A 71 2.11 6.20 2.50
N PHE A 72 3.36 6.20 2.97
CA PHE A 72 3.80 6.98 4.14
C PHE A 72 3.51 8.47 3.97
N ALA A 73 3.83 9.03 2.81
CA ALA A 73 3.60 10.44 2.53
C ALA A 73 2.09 10.81 2.53
N GLN A 74 1.24 9.90 2.06
CA GLN A 74 -0.21 10.15 1.91
C GLN A 74 -1.01 9.84 3.19
N LEU A 75 -0.64 8.79 3.92
CA LEU A 75 -1.31 8.38 5.16
C LEU A 75 -0.98 9.33 6.33
N GLY A 76 0.13 10.06 6.23
CA GLY A 76 0.63 10.97 7.25
C GLY A 76 1.53 10.27 8.26
N ALA A 77 2.15 11.05 9.16
CA ALA A 77 3.04 10.52 10.18
C ALA A 77 2.27 9.61 11.15
N PRO A 78 2.66 8.35 11.32
CA PRO A 78 2.05 7.47 12.32
C PRO A 78 2.40 7.95 13.73
N GLU A 79 1.56 7.65 14.73
CA GLU A 79 1.84 8.01 16.13
C GLU A 79 3.05 7.28 16.69
N GLU A 80 3.21 6.03 16.26
CA GLU A 80 4.36 5.18 16.56
C GLU A 80 5.14 4.92 15.27
N PRO A 81 6.47 4.74 15.35
CA PRO A 81 7.23 4.25 14.22
C PRO A 81 6.60 2.95 13.67
N PRO A 82 6.47 2.83 12.34
CA PRO A 82 5.91 1.65 11.71
C PRO A 82 6.74 0.41 12.11
N ARG A 83 6.06 -0.70 12.37
CA ARG A 83 6.74 -1.98 12.62
C ARG A 83 7.04 -2.60 11.27
N ILE A 84 8.33 -2.76 10.97
CA ILE A 84 8.78 -3.37 9.73
C ILE A 84 9.27 -4.77 10.04
N GLN A 85 8.67 -5.76 9.40
CA GLN A 85 9.14 -7.14 9.40
C GLN A 85 9.57 -7.51 7.99
N VAL A 86 10.78 -8.06 7.88
CA VAL A 86 11.31 -8.56 6.62
C VAL A 86 11.10 -10.07 6.61
N GLY A 87 10.33 -10.55 5.65
CA GLY A 87 10.05 -11.97 5.42
C GLY A 87 10.77 -12.49 4.17
N GLY A 88 11.00 -13.79 4.12
CA GLY A 88 11.62 -14.48 2.97
C GLY A 88 13.14 -14.27 2.85
N ARG A 89 13.82 -15.25 2.27
CA ARG A 89 15.21 -15.07 1.79
C ARG A 89 15.16 -14.56 0.35
N GLN A 90 16.13 -13.73 -0.02
CA GLN A 90 16.26 -13.23 -1.39
C GLN A 90 16.41 -14.37 -2.44
N ASP A 91 16.74 -15.57 -1.97
CA ASP A 91 16.98 -16.78 -2.77
C ASP A 91 15.74 -17.71 -2.86
N GLU A 92 14.60 -17.36 -2.24
CA GLU A 92 13.35 -18.14 -2.34
C GLU A 92 12.55 -17.72 -3.59
N GLU A 93 11.87 -18.68 -4.24
CA GLU A 93 11.09 -18.47 -5.47
C GLU A 93 10.03 -17.35 -5.36
N GLU A 94 9.49 -17.13 -4.16
CA GLU A 94 8.49 -16.10 -3.88
C GLU A 94 9.09 -14.69 -3.69
N GLY A 95 10.42 -14.59 -3.62
CA GLY A 95 11.15 -13.36 -3.35
C GLY A 95 11.07 -12.91 -1.89
N ALA A 96 11.90 -11.94 -1.53
CA ALA A 96 11.82 -11.33 -0.20
C ALA A 96 10.58 -10.42 -0.11
N LEU A 97 9.93 -10.38 1.06
CA LEU A 97 8.73 -9.60 1.34
C LEU A 97 8.99 -8.54 2.41
N LEU A 98 8.31 -7.40 2.26
CA LEU A 98 8.25 -6.33 3.25
C LEU A 98 6.85 -6.29 3.85
N LEU A 99 6.76 -6.57 5.14
CA LEU A 99 5.56 -6.37 5.95
C LEU A 99 5.73 -5.10 6.78
N VAL A 100 4.82 -4.14 6.60
CA VAL A 100 4.83 -2.87 7.33
C VAL A 100 3.48 -2.68 8.03
N GLU A 101 3.53 -2.53 9.36
CA GLU A 101 2.36 -2.20 10.17
C GLU A 101 2.43 -0.76 10.68
N TRP A 102 1.42 0.04 10.37
CA TRP A 102 1.18 1.36 10.93
C TRP A 102 0.13 1.31 12.04
N ARG A 103 0.36 2.07 13.11
CA ARG A 103 -0.63 2.38 14.14
C ARG A 103 -1.14 3.81 13.94
N PHE A 104 -2.45 4.02 14.14
CA PHE A 104 -3.08 5.31 13.88
C PHE A 104 -3.67 5.96 15.13
N PRO A 105 -3.72 7.31 15.17
CA PRO A 105 -4.39 8.07 16.22
C PRO A 105 -5.85 7.75 16.43
N ALA A 106 -6.40 8.28 17.54
CA ALA A 106 -7.82 8.32 17.85
C ALA A 106 -8.63 9.19 16.86
N GLY A 107 -8.85 8.64 15.67
CA GLY A 107 -9.83 9.01 14.62
C GLY A 107 -10.44 7.77 13.94
N GLY A 108 -10.00 6.58 14.36
CA GLY A 108 -10.59 5.28 14.06
C GLY A 108 -10.42 4.79 12.62
N ARG A 109 -10.72 3.50 12.44
CA ARG A 109 -10.89 2.81 11.15
C ARG A 109 -11.61 3.65 10.06
N PRO A 110 -12.69 4.43 10.33
CA PRO A 110 -13.38 5.19 9.28
C PRO A 110 -12.52 6.26 8.60
N ALA A 111 -11.72 7.01 9.37
CA ALA A 111 -10.84 8.02 8.80
C ALA A 111 -9.73 7.39 7.95
N MET A 112 -9.25 6.21 8.37
CA MET A 112 -8.26 5.43 7.61
C MET A 112 -8.84 4.89 6.31
N LEU A 113 -10.04 4.31 6.35
CA LEU A 113 -10.71 3.81 5.15
C LEU A 113 -10.91 4.93 4.14
N ARG A 114 -11.39 6.11 4.58
CA ARG A 114 -11.56 7.26 3.70
C ARG A 114 -10.25 7.71 3.03
N ARG A 115 -9.14 7.78 3.78
CA ARG A 115 -7.83 8.11 3.19
C ARG A 115 -7.39 7.06 2.19
N LEU A 116 -7.57 5.77 2.50
CA LEU A 116 -7.23 4.70 1.58
C LEU A 116 -8.10 4.74 0.32
N GLU A 117 -9.39 5.06 0.42
CA GLU A 117 -10.26 5.27 -0.74
C GLU A 117 -9.80 6.44 -1.62
N GLU A 118 -9.40 7.56 -0.99
CA GLU A 118 -8.84 8.72 -1.69
C GLU A 118 -7.52 8.37 -2.41
N ILE A 119 -6.62 7.63 -1.75
CA ILE A 119 -5.33 7.18 -2.32
C ILE A 119 -5.54 6.18 -3.46
N MET A 120 -6.43 5.21 -3.27
CA MET A 120 -6.67 4.14 -4.24
C MET A 120 -7.60 4.57 -5.38
N GLY A 121 -8.30 5.70 -5.23
CA GLY A 121 -9.25 6.21 -6.21
C GLY A 121 -10.50 5.34 -6.38
N GLN A 122 -10.84 4.51 -5.40
CA GLN A 122 -11.97 3.57 -5.46
C GLN A 122 -12.57 3.29 -4.07
N SER A 123 -13.87 3.00 -4.04
CA SER A 123 -14.61 2.71 -2.80
C SER A 123 -14.19 1.37 -2.18
N LEU A 124 -13.85 1.40 -0.90
CA LEU A 124 -13.49 0.25 -0.08
C LEU A 124 -14.70 -0.24 0.73
N GLU A 125 -15.71 0.60 0.92
CA GLU A 125 -17.04 0.19 1.38
C GLU A 125 -17.89 -0.34 0.20
N LYS A 126 -18.80 -1.29 0.49
CA LYS A 126 -19.76 -1.84 -0.49
C LYS A 126 -21.09 -1.14 -0.34
#